data_AF-A0A921MDY7-F1
#
_entry.id   AF-A0A921MDY7-F1
#
_cell.length_a   1.000
_cell.length_b   1.000
_cell.length_c   1.000
_cell.angle_alpha   90.00
_cell.angle_beta   90.00
_cell.angle_gamma   90.00
#
_symmetry.space_group_name_H-M   'P 1'
#
loop_
_entity.id
_entity.type
_entity.pdbx_description
1 polymer ?
#
loop_
_entity_poly.entity_id
_entity_poly.type
_entity_poly.pdbx_seq_one_letter_code
_entity_poly.pdbx_strand_id
1 'polypeptide(L)'
;MNSTARTKTTQTITTSKTTAKAWTLLAAGALAVSGGLVAAPGAASASATPHQAEQSAATESAAPAEEVASAASGADAAQAFRDKWEGSYIDVDGYYGAQCWDLVAQYAIDNGLPALATGDGAAAGIFENYDTNGNAQYWEKHVNSTTDPDSVPKAGDVLVWDRSWGGGYGHTAVVLEADWNNVTVLEQNPGAANVSTYDYSGVMGWLSMK
;
A
#
# COMPACT_ATOMS: atom_id res chain seq x y z
N MET A 1 -5.78 -32.89 48.98
CA MET A 1 -6.74 -31.85 49.38
C MET A 1 -6.10 -30.49 49.12
N ASN A 2 -6.40 -29.84 48.00
CA ASN A 2 -6.86 -28.44 47.93
C ASN A 2 -7.09 -28.10 46.44
N SER A 3 -8.34 -28.18 46.00
CA SER A 3 -8.77 -27.77 44.66
C SER A 3 -9.10 -26.28 44.71
N THR A 4 -8.38 -25.45 43.94
CA THR A 4 -8.82 -24.09 43.64
C THR A 4 -9.39 -24.07 42.22
N ALA A 5 -10.71 -24.22 42.14
CA ALA A 5 -11.47 -24.09 40.91
C ALA A 5 -11.44 -22.63 40.44
N ARG A 6 -10.96 -22.39 39.22
CA ARG A 6 -11.00 -21.10 38.55
C ARG A 6 -12.23 -21.09 37.64
N THR A 7 -13.24 -20.31 38.01
CA THR A 7 -14.47 -20.09 37.25
C THR A 7 -14.17 -19.41 35.92
N LYS A 8 -14.55 -20.04 34.80
CA LYS A 8 -14.44 -19.51 33.44
C LYS A 8 -15.73 -18.73 33.13
N THR A 9 -15.66 -17.41 33.13
CA THR A 9 -16.75 -16.54 32.70
C THR A 9 -16.87 -16.59 31.18
N THR A 10 -17.93 -17.22 30.69
CA THR A 10 -18.34 -17.20 29.28
C THR A 10 -18.83 -15.80 28.92
N GLN A 11 -18.12 -15.08 28.06
CA GLN A 11 -18.63 -13.87 27.43
C GLN A 11 -19.27 -14.25 26.09
N THR A 12 -20.57 -14.02 25.99
CA THR A 12 -21.37 -14.18 24.78
C THR A 12 -21.10 -12.99 23.85
N ILE A 13 -20.43 -13.23 22.72
CA ILE A 13 -20.27 -12.21 21.68
C ILE A 13 -21.55 -12.19 20.83
N THR A 14 -22.32 -11.11 20.98
CA THR A 14 -23.44 -10.79 20.09
C THR A 14 -22.90 -10.02 18.89
N THR A 15 -22.73 -10.69 17.75
CA THR A 15 -22.47 -10.02 16.47
C THR A 15 -23.78 -9.57 15.84
N SER A 16 -24.00 -8.26 15.78
CA SER A 16 -25.10 -7.64 15.03
C SER A 16 -24.78 -7.67 13.53
N LYS A 17 -25.69 -8.26 12.75
CA LYS A 17 -25.71 -8.21 11.28
C LYS A 17 -26.05 -6.79 10.83
N THR A 18 -25.10 -6.08 10.21
CA THR A 18 -25.39 -4.85 9.48
C THR A 18 -25.48 -5.16 7.99
N THR A 19 -26.68 -4.99 7.45
CA THR A 19 -27.05 -5.19 6.05
C THR A 19 -26.42 -4.10 5.18
N ALA A 20 -25.51 -4.47 4.27
CA ALA A 20 -25.02 -3.58 3.23
C ALA A 20 -26.09 -3.37 2.15
N LYS A 21 -26.35 -2.09 1.82
CA LYS A 21 -27.34 -1.63 0.84
C LYS A 21 -26.81 -1.83 -0.59
N ALA A 22 -27.64 -2.42 -1.44
CA ALA A 22 -27.42 -2.53 -2.88
C ALA A 22 -27.38 -1.14 -3.53
N TRP A 23 -26.36 -0.88 -4.34
CA TRP A 23 -26.29 0.26 -5.25
C TRP A 23 -26.68 -0.22 -6.65
N THR A 24 -27.78 0.32 -7.15
CA THR A 24 -28.25 0.15 -8.53
C THR A 24 -27.33 0.91 -9.48
N LEU A 25 -26.66 0.21 -10.40
CA LEU A 25 -26.11 0.82 -11.61
C LEU A 25 -27.26 1.13 -12.57
N LEU A 26 -27.42 2.39 -12.96
CA LEU A 26 -28.15 2.78 -14.16
C LEU A 26 -27.15 3.47 -15.10
N ALA A 27 -26.68 2.75 -16.11
CA ALA A 27 -25.87 3.29 -17.18
C ALA A 27 -26.74 4.02 -18.22
N ALA A 28 -26.22 5.14 -18.68
CA ALA A 28 -26.86 6.14 -19.52
C ALA A 28 -27.20 5.65 -20.95
N GLY A 29 -28.30 6.17 -21.47
CA GLY A 29 -28.70 6.05 -22.87
C GLY A 29 -29.01 7.42 -23.49
N ALA A 30 -28.22 7.75 -24.51
CA ALA A 30 -28.57 8.41 -25.78
C ALA A 30 -29.03 9.89 -25.85
N LEU A 31 -28.28 10.59 -26.72
CA LEU A 31 -28.68 11.47 -27.84
C LEU A 31 -29.18 12.90 -27.62
N ALA A 32 -28.60 13.77 -28.45
CA ALA A 32 -28.74 15.21 -28.59
C ALA A 32 -30.07 15.69 -29.21
N VAL A 33 -30.45 16.95 -28.94
CA VAL A 33 -30.80 17.94 -29.99
C VAL A 33 -30.85 19.38 -29.46
N SER A 34 -30.71 20.28 -30.43
CA SER A 34 -30.48 21.73 -30.57
C SER A 34 -31.51 22.77 -30.05
N GLY A 35 -31.02 24.02 -29.96
CA GLY A 35 -31.75 25.31 -30.11
C GLY A 35 -32.13 25.99 -28.79
N GLY A 36 -32.07 27.30 -28.57
CA GLY A 36 -31.89 28.52 -29.36
C GLY A 36 -32.37 29.71 -28.47
N LEU A 37 -31.77 30.90 -28.67
CA LEU A 37 -31.88 32.18 -27.94
C LEU A 37 -33.28 32.63 -27.45
N VAL A 38 -33.35 33.43 -26.36
CA VAL A 38 -33.63 34.91 -26.34
C VAL A 38 -33.58 35.52 -24.90
N ALA A 39 -33.57 36.85 -24.82
CA ALA A 39 -32.91 37.72 -23.84
C ALA A 39 -33.75 38.30 -22.66
N ALA A 40 -33.02 39.03 -21.80
CA ALA A 40 -33.29 39.78 -20.54
C ALA A 40 -34.36 40.92 -20.64
N PRO A 41 -34.58 41.91 -19.71
CA PRO A 41 -33.67 42.49 -18.68
C PRO A 41 -34.27 43.01 -17.34
N GLY A 42 -33.38 43.51 -16.46
CA GLY A 42 -33.62 44.62 -15.50
C GLY A 42 -33.23 44.30 -14.04
N ALA A 43 -32.66 45.18 -13.21
CA ALA A 43 -31.83 46.39 -13.32
C ALA A 43 -31.41 46.78 -11.87
N ALA A 44 -30.32 47.55 -11.73
CA ALA A 44 -29.88 48.37 -10.57
C ALA A 44 -29.19 47.67 -9.38
N SER A 45 -28.18 48.23 -8.69
CA SER A 45 -27.20 49.32 -8.93
C SER A 45 -26.26 49.38 -7.70
N ALA A 46 -25.10 50.03 -7.89
CA ALA A 46 -24.13 50.57 -6.91
C ALA A 46 -23.12 49.58 -6.28
N SER A 47 -21.81 49.58 -6.62
CA SER A 47 -20.75 50.62 -6.56
C SER A 47 -20.12 50.78 -5.17
N ALA A 48 -18.97 50.13 -4.94
CA ALA A 48 -17.91 50.60 -4.02
C ALA A 48 -16.60 49.81 -4.20
N THR A 49 -15.56 50.47 -4.70
CA THR A 49 -14.12 50.12 -4.66
C THR A 49 -13.36 51.45 -4.73
N PRO A 50 -12.13 51.67 -4.20
CA PRO A 50 -11.21 50.76 -3.49
C PRO A 50 -10.64 51.31 -2.15
N HIS A 51 -10.10 50.41 -1.33
CA HIS A 51 -8.76 50.63 -0.77
C HIS A 51 -8.01 49.31 -0.65
N GLN A 52 -6.75 49.34 -1.05
CA GLN A 52 -5.88 48.20 -1.20
C GLN A 52 -5.43 47.63 0.14
N ALA A 53 -5.25 46.31 0.16
CA ALA A 53 -4.25 45.64 0.96
C ALA A 53 -3.71 44.47 0.12
N GLU A 54 -2.53 44.69 -0.46
CA GLU A 54 -1.65 43.67 -0.99
C GLU A 54 -1.31 42.65 0.10
N GLN A 55 -1.65 41.38 -0.10
CA GLN A 55 -0.92 40.27 0.50
C GLN A 55 -0.79 39.14 -0.54
N SER A 56 0.43 39.03 -1.04
CA SER A 56 0.93 37.94 -1.84
C SER A 56 1.03 36.66 -1.01
N ALA A 57 0.46 35.57 -1.51
CA ALA A 57 0.85 34.19 -1.20
C ALA A 57 0.62 33.41 -2.50
N ALA A 58 1.68 33.24 -3.28
CA ALA A 58 2.48 32.02 -3.26
C ALA A 58 1.61 30.82 -3.68
N THR A 59 1.51 30.70 -5.01
CA THR A 59 1.40 29.48 -5.81
C THR A 59 1.50 28.19 -5.00
N GLU A 60 0.36 27.56 -4.76
CA GLU A 60 0.27 26.18 -4.29
C GLU A 60 0.80 25.30 -5.42
N SER A 61 2.05 24.89 -5.23
CA SER A 61 2.79 23.98 -6.11
C SER A 61 2.08 22.64 -6.10
N ALA A 62 1.26 22.40 -7.12
CA ALA A 62 0.76 21.08 -7.44
C ALA A 62 1.95 20.14 -7.65
N ALA A 63 2.22 19.30 -6.65
CA ALA A 63 2.97 18.05 -6.84
C ALA A 63 2.20 17.16 -7.86
N PRO A 64 2.88 16.27 -8.60
CA PRO A 64 2.33 15.69 -9.81
C PRO A 64 1.19 14.73 -9.46
N ALA A 65 0.04 14.92 -10.12
CA ALA A 65 -1.17 14.13 -9.92
C ALA A 65 -1.00 12.61 -10.16
N GLU A 66 0.09 12.19 -10.81
CA GLU A 66 0.40 10.77 -11.05
C GLU A 66 1.03 10.10 -9.81
N GLU A 67 1.85 10.81 -9.04
CA GLU A 67 2.49 10.25 -7.85
C GLU A 67 1.50 10.04 -6.71
N VAL A 68 0.54 10.98 -6.54
CA VAL A 68 -0.50 10.87 -5.53
C VAL A 68 -1.53 9.78 -5.86
N ALA A 69 -1.78 9.51 -7.14
CA ALA A 69 -2.68 8.43 -7.57
C ALA A 69 -2.05 7.05 -7.38
N SER A 70 -0.78 6.89 -7.74
CA SER A 70 -0.02 5.65 -7.51
C SER A 70 0.13 5.36 -6.00
N ALA A 71 0.45 6.38 -5.20
CA ALA A 71 0.53 6.26 -3.74
C ALA A 71 -0.81 5.88 -3.09
N ALA A 72 -1.94 6.42 -3.59
CA ALA A 72 -3.27 6.02 -3.13
C ALA A 72 -3.61 4.58 -3.50
N SER A 73 -3.28 4.13 -4.72
CA SER A 73 -3.49 2.74 -5.12
C SER A 73 -2.60 1.75 -4.37
N GLY A 74 -1.34 2.12 -4.08
CA GLY A 74 -0.41 1.29 -3.30
C GLY A 74 -0.83 1.18 -1.84
N ALA A 75 -1.21 2.30 -1.21
CA ALA A 75 -1.69 2.30 0.17
C ALA A 75 -2.99 1.49 0.33
N ASP A 76 -3.94 1.64 -0.59
CA ASP A 76 -5.18 0.88 -0.58
C ASP A 76 -4.91 -0.63 -0.78
N ALA A 77 -3.99 -0.99 -1.69
CA ALA A 77 -3.59 -2.39 -1.90
C ALA A 77 -2.93 -3.00 -0.66
N ALA A 78 -2.02 -2.27 -0.02
CA ALA A 78 -1.36 -2.71 1.20
C ALA A 78 -2.36 -2.93 2.34
N GLN A 79 -3.29 -1.99 2.53
CA GLN A 79 -4.32 -2.08 3.56
C GLN A 79 -5.28 -3.26 3.30
N ALA A 80 -5.76 -3.41 2.06
CA ALA A 80 -6.61 -4.53 1.69
C ALA A 80 -5.90 -5.89 1.84
N PHE A 81 -4.61 -5.94 1.50
CA PHE A 81 -3.79 -7.14 1.67
C PHE A 81 -3.63 -7.50 3.14
N ARG A 82 -3.32 -6.51 3.99
CA ARG A 82 -3.28 -6.68 5.44
C ARG A 82 -4.59 -7.21 6.00
N ASP A 83 -5.71 -6.57 5.69
CA ASP A 83 -7.02 -6.95 6.22
C ASP A 83 -7.40 -8.38 5.85
N LYS A 84 -6.91 -8.86 4.69
CA LYS A 84 -7.17 -10.21 4.20
C LYS A 84 -6.26 -11.25 4.84
N TRP A 85 -4.97 -10.93 5.04
CA TRP A 85 -3.95 -11.95 5.31
C TRP A 85 -3.28 -11.88 6.67
N GLU A 86 -3.37 -10.77 7.41
CA GLU A 86 -2.81 -10.69 8.77
C GLU A 86 -3.33 -11.85 9.64
N GLY A 87 -2.41 -12.53 10.32
CA GLY A 87 -2.67 -13.72 11.13
C GLY A 87 -2.77 -15.04 10.37
N SER A 88 -2.64 -15.04 9.03
CA SER A 88 -2.67 -16.25 8.20
C SER A 88 -1.29 -16.84 7.97
N TYR A 89 -1.24 -18.12 7.60
CA TYR A 89 -0.05 -18.75 7.01
C TYR A 89 -0.28 -18.90 5.51
N ILE A 90 0.56 -18.24 4.72
CA ILE A 90 0.50 -18.21 3.26
C ILE A 90 1.64 -19.06 2.73
N ASP A 91 1.34 -20.06 1.90
CA ASP A 91 2.31 -20.94 1.24
C ASP A 91 1.91 -21.02 -0.24
N VAL A 92 2.64 -20.28 -1.08
CA VAL A 92 2.30 -20.07 -2.50
C VAL A 92 2.90 -21.18 -3.36
N ASP A 93 4.12 -21.62 -3.05
CA ASP A 93 4.86 -22.59 -3.87
C ASP A 93 4.82 -24.03 -3.34
N GLY A 94 4.38 -24.25 -2.09
CA GLY A 94 4.34 -25.55 -1.43
C GLY A 94 5.68 -26.05 -0.91
N TYR A 95 6.71 -25.19 -0.87
CA TYR A 95 8.07 -25.51 -0.43
C TYR A 95 8.45 -24.70 0.81
N TYR A 96 9.10 -25.37 1.77
CA TYR A 96 9.56 -24.76 3.03
C TYR A 96 8.44 -24.13 3.90
N GLY A 97 7.17 -24.34 3.53
CA GLY A 97 6.02 -23.81 4.24
C GLY A 97 5.90 -22.30 4.07
N ALA A 98 5.24 -21.64 5.01
CA ALA A 98 4.93 -20.22 4.91
C ALA A 98 6.16 -19.32 5.16
N GLN A 99 6.85 -18.88 4.10
CA GLN A 99 8.04 -18.03 4.14
C GLN A 99 7.73 -16.54 3.92
N CYS A 100 8.72 -15.67 4.13
CA CYS A 100 8.62 -14.24 3.82
C CYS A 100 8.37 -13.99 2.33
N TRP A 101 8.97 -14.81 1.47
CA TRP A 101 8.76 -14.76 0.02
C TRP A 101 7.31 -15.09 -0.37
N ASP A 102 6.68 -16.09 0.25
CA ASP A 102 5.28 -16.46 -0.04
C ASP A 102 4.31 -15.30 0.19
N LEU A 103 4.55 -14.51 1.24
CA LEU A 103 3.72 -13.35 1.54
C LEU A 103 3.80 -12.30 0.42
N VAL A 104 5.00 -11.95 -0.04
CA VAL A 104 5.14 -10.94 -1.11
C VAL A 104 4.75 -11.50 -2.49
N ALA A 105 4.92 -12.82 -2.71
CA ALA A 105 4.40 -13.50 -3.89
C ALA A 105 2.86 -13.44 -3.92
N GLN A 106 2.20 -13.70 -2.79
CA GLN A 106 0.74 -13.57 -2.69
C GLN A 106 0.27 -12.13 -2.85
N TYR A 107 1.03 -11.15 -2.37
CA TYR A 107 0.73 -9.73 -2.61
C TYR A 107 0.76 -9.39 -4.10
N ALA A 108 1.74 -9.87 -4.86
CA ALA A 108 1.78 -9.70 -6.31
C ALA A 108 0.57 -10.35 -6.98
N ILE A 109 0.24 -11.60 -6.60
CA ILE A 109 -0.89 -12.36 -7.15
C ILE A 109 -2.23 -11.65 -6.89
N ASP A 110 -2.44 -11.13 -5.68
CA ASP A 110 -3.65 -10.40 -5.31
C ASP A 110 -3.85 -9.12 -6.13
N ASN A 111 -2.76 -8.55 -6.66
CA ASN A 111 -2.76 -7.40 -7.55
C ASN A 111 -2.68 -7.78 -9.04
N GLY A 112 -2.88 -9.07 -9.38
CA GLY A 112 -2.91 -9.54 -10.77
C GLY A 112 -1.55 -9.63 -11.45
N LEU A 113 -0.46 -9.63 -10.67
CA LEU A 113 0.91 -9.76 -11.14
C LEU A 113 1.44 -11.20 -10.94
N PRO A 114 2.45 -11.62 -11.71
CA PRO A 114 3.16 -12.85 -11.39
C PRO A 114 3.88 -12.71 -10.03
N ALA A 115 4.04 -13.84 -9.33
CA ALA A 115 4.86 -13.91 -8.12
C ALA A 115 6.27 -13.34 -8.38
N LEU A 116 6.81 -12.59 -7.41
CA LEU A 116 8.14 -11.99 -7.54
C LEU A 116 9.21 -13.07 -7.73
N ALA A 117 9.98 -12.94 -8.81
CA ALA A 117 11.08 -13.84 -9.09
C ALA A 117 12.30 -13.49 -8.24
N THR A 118 12.97 -14.51 -7.69
CA THR A 118 14.21 -14.38 -6.92
C THR A 118 15.46 -14.61 -7.78
N GLY A 119 15.37 -15.52 -8.76
CA GLY A 119 16.50 -15.96 -9.59
C GLY A 119 17.34 -17.07 -8.95
N ASP A 120 17.38 -17.17 -7.62
CA ASP A 120 18.21 -18.13 -6.88
C ASP A 120 17.49 -18.80 -5.68
N GLY A 121 16.22 -18.49 -5.46
CA GLY A 121 15.42 -18.99 -4.33
C GLY A 121 15.57 -18.20 -3.02
N ALA A 122 16.41 -17.15 -2.99
CA ALA A 122 16.60 -16.30 -1.82
C ALA A 122 15.75 -15.02 -1.91
N ALA A 123 15.20 -14.54 -0.80
CA ALA A 123 14.44 -13.29 -0.76
C ALA A 123 15.27 -12.08 -1.23
N ALA A 124 16.55 -12.01 -0.84
CA ALA A 124 17.48 -10.99 -1.34
C ALA A 124 17.64 -11.02 -2.87
N GLY A 125 17.45 -12.19 -3.50
CA GLY A 125 17.50 -12.38 -4.95
C GLY A 125 16.47 -11.54 -5.72
N ILE A 126 15.34 -11.18 -5.08
CA ILE A 126 14.35 -10.24 -5.65
C ILE A 126 15.04 -8.95 -6.11
N PHE A 127 15.96 -8.44 -5.29
CA PHE A 127 16.65 -7.17 -5.48
C PHE A 127 18.01 -7.35 -6.17
N GLU A 128 18.81 -8.33 -5.73
CA GLU A 128 20.15 -8.62 -6.27
C GLU A 128 20.09 -9.00 -7.76
N ASN A 129 19.08 -9.77 -8.17
CA ASN A 129 18.94 -10.27 -9.54
C ASN A 129 17.92 -9.49 -10.38
N TYR A 130 17.44 -8.33 -9.90
CA TYR A 130 16.32 -7.57 -10.47
C TYR A 130 16.39 -7.35 -11.99
N ASP A 131 17.59 -7.07 -12.51
CA ASP A 131 17.79 -6.77 -13.94
C ASP A 131 17.68 -8.02 -14.83
N THR A 132 17.63 -9.23 -14.24
CA THR A 132 17.63 -10.51 -14.95
C THR A 132 16.51 -11.47 -14.53
N ASN A 133 15.90 -11.28 -13.35
CA ASN A 133 14.85 -12.15 -12.82
C ASN A 133 13.46 -11.88 -13.43
N GLY A 134 13.30 -10.79 -14.18
CA GLY A 134 12.06 -10.43 -14.88
C GLY A 134 11.15 -9.46 -14.12
N ASN A 135 11.45 -9.13 -12.86
CA ASN A 135 10.62 -8.23 -12.06
C ASN A 135 10.52 -6.81 -12.65
N ALA A 136 11.53 -6.37 -13.40
CA ALA A 136 11.55 -5.06 -14.05
C ALA A 136 10.39 -4.80 -15.03
N GLN A 137 9.66 -5.84 -15.46
CA GLN A 137 8.47 -5.68 -16.29
C GLN A 137 7.26 -5.12 -15.53
N TYR A 138 7.17 -5.38 -14.22
CA TYR A 138 5.99 -5.09 -13.40
C TYR A 138 6.29 -4.17 -12.22
N TRP A 139 7.56 -4.06 -11.85
CA TRP A 139 8.03 -3.33 -10.69
C TRP A 139 9.06 -2.29 -11.10
N GLU A 140 9.17 -1.23 -10.32
CA GLU A 140 10.24 -0.24 -10.32
C GLU A 140 11.13 -0.46 -9.11
N LYS A 141 12.46 -0.45 -9.30
CA LYS A 141 13.45 -0.68 -8.24
C LYS A 141 13.96 0.64 -7.68
N HIS A 142 13.90 0.79 -6.37
CA HIS A 142 14.45 1.91 -5.63
C HIS A 142 15.54 1.41 -4.69
N VAL A 143 16.74 2.00 -4.79
CA VAL A 143 17.86 1.68 -3.90
C VAL A 143 17.76 2.53 -2.64
N ASN A 144 17.87 1.89 -1.49
CA ASN A 144 17.86 2.57 -0.21
C ASN A 144 19.07 3.52 -0.08
N SER A 145 18.83 4.73 0.42
CA SER A 145 19.86 5.74 0.65
C SER A 145 19.74 6.32 2.06
N THR A 146 20.70 5.99 2.93
CA THR A 146 20.76 6.52 4.30
C THR A 146 21.21 7.99 4.40
N THR A 147 21.53 8.60 3.26
CA THR A 147 21.94 10.02 3.17
C THR A 147 20.91 10.91 2.52
N ASP A 148 19.83 10.36 1.98
CA ASP A 148 18.79 11.09 1.27
C ASP A 148 17.46 10.96 2.02
N PRO A 149 17.00 11.99 2.77
CA PRO A 149 15.80 11.94 3.60
C PRO A 149 14.51 11.61 2.83
N ASP A 150 14.51 11.77 1.51
CA ASP A 150 13.36 11.48 0.65
C ASP A 150 13.38 10.02 0.12
N SER A 151 14.43 9.25 0.44
CA SER A 151 14.55 7.83 0.14
C SER A 151 13.73 7.00 1.14
N VAL A 152 12.41 7.15 1.08
CA VAL A 152 11.44 6.48 1.95
C VAL A 152 10.46 5.66 1.11
N PRO A 153 10.29 4.35 1.36
CA PRO A 153 9.29 3.54 0.68
C PRO A 153 7.87 4.01 1.03
N LYS A 154 6.93 3.73 0.14
CA LYS A 154 5.51 4.04 0.31
C LYS A 154 4.76 2.79 0.70
N ALA A 155 3.58 2.98 1.32
CA ALA A 155 2.66 1.88 1.56
C ALA A 155 2.35 1.18 0.22
N GLY A 156 2.47 -0.16 0.22
CA GLY A 156 2.31 -1.00 -0.96
C GLY A 156 3.59 -1.37 -1.69
N ASP A 157 4.73 -0.81 -1.31
CA ASP A 157 6.03 -1.24 -1.81
C ASP A 157 6.44 -2.59 -1.20
N VAL A 158 7.26 -3.36 -1.94
CA VAL A 158 7.89 -4.58 -1.44
C VAL A 158 9.30 -4.25 -0.97
N LEU A 159 9.52 -4.28 0.35
CA LEU A 159 10.82 -4.02 0.97
C LEU A 159 11.70 -5.28 0.88
N VAL A 160 13.00 -5.12 0.66
CA VAL A 160 13.97 -6.22 0.61
C VAL A 160 15.18 -5.94 1.50
N TRP A 161 15.46 -6.86 2.41
CA TRP A 161 16.68 -6.88 3.21
C TRP A 161 17.74 -7.79 2.60
N ASP A 162 19.00 -7.43 2.81
CA ASP A 162 20.17 -8.14 2.35
C ASP A 162 20.40 -9.47 3.09
N ARG A 163 21.42 -10.21 2.65
CA ARG A 163 21.76 -11.54 3.18
C ARG A 163 22.25 -11.56 4.63
N SER A 164 22.40 -10.42 5.31
CA SER A 164 22.60 -10.42 6.77
C SER A 164 21.33 -10.82 7.53
N TRP A 165 20.17 -10.77 6.87
CA TRP A 165 18.88 -11.22 7.36
C TRP A 165 18.52 -12.64 6.87
N GLY A 166 17.53 -13.25 7.54
CA GLY A 166 16.93 -14.52 7.10
C GLY A 166 17.91 -15.69 7.01
N GLY A 167 18.97 -15.70 7.83
CA GLY A 167 19.96 -16.77 7.85
C GLY A 167 20.80 -16.90 6.58
N GLY A 168 20.98 -15.81 5.81
CA GLY A 168 21.76 -15.80 4.57
C GLY A 168 20.92 -15.71 3.29
N TYR A 169 19.60 -15.81 3.40
CA TYR A 169 18.66 -15.74 2.28
C TYR A 169 18.05 -14.34 2.08
N GLY A 170 18.29 -13.42 3.01
CA GLY A 170 17.61 -12.13 3.06
C GLY A 170 16.19 -12.23 3.59
N HIS A 171 15.49 -11.11 3.57
CA HIS A 171 14.11 -11.01 4.03
C HIS A 171 13.32 -10.07 3.11
N THR A 172 12.00 -10.21 3.11
CA THR A 172 11.13 -9.33 2.31
C THR A 172 9.74 -9.22 2.93
N ALA A 173 9.09 -8.08 2.72
CA ALA A 173 7.81 -7.77 3.33
C ALA A 173 7.06 -6.69 2.52
N VAL A 174 5.76 -6.55 2.76
CA VAL A 174 4.95 -5.47 2.17
C VAL A 174 4.92 -4.27 3.12
N VAL A 175 5.26 -3.09 2.62
CA VAL A 175 5.26 -1.85 3.40
C VAL A 175 3.82 -1.40 3.69
N LEU A 176 3.54 -1.10 4.96
CA LEU A 176 2.25 -0.56 5.41
C LEU A 176 2.33 0.95 5.66
N GLU A 177 3.44 1.40 6.22
CA GLU A 177 3.78 2.82 6.45
C GLU A 177 5.28 2.95 6.67
N ALA A 178 5.84 4.12 6.37
CA ALA A 178 7.26 4.37 6.59
C ALA A 178 7.52 5.86 6.82
N ASP A 179 8.59 6.12 7.57
CA ASP A 179 9.23 7.43 7.69
C ASP A 179 10.75 7.27 7.50
N TRP A 180 11.49 8.36 7.70
CA TRP A 180 12.95 8.38 7.54
C TRP A 180 13.70 7.39 8.44
N ASN A 181 13.17 7.10 9.61
CA ASN A 181 13.83 6.28 10.62
C ASN A 181 13.32 4.86 10.64
N ASN A 182 12.02 4.67 10.38
CA ASN A 182 11.36 3.39 10.56
C ASN A 182 10.46 3.01 9.38
N VAL A 183 10.26 1.71 9.24
CA VAL A 183 9.32 1.11 8.31
C VAL A 183 8.47 0.08 9.05
N THR A 184 7.15 0.21 8.93
CA THR A 184 6.19 -0.79 9.41
C THR A 184 5.74 -1.64 8.22
N VAL A 185 5.85 -2.95 8.36
CA VAL A 185 5.59 -3.92 7.29
C VAL A 185 4.62 -5.00 7.74
N LEU A 186 3.95 -5.63 6.77
CA LEU A 186 3.37 -6.96 6.94
C LEU A 186 4.39 -7.97 6.41
N GLU A 187 4.82 -8.88 7.28
CA GLU A 187 5.83 -9.89 7.00
C GLU A 187 5.37 -11.27 7.45
N GLN A 188 6.08 -12.32 7.03
CA GLN A 188 5.82 -13.70 7.44
C GLN A 188 7.15 -14.41 7.70
N ASN A 189 7.14 -15.44 8.56
CA ASN A 189 8.31 -16.16 9.05
C ASN A 189 9.27 -15.23 9.83
N PRO A 190 9.09 -15.12 11.17
CA PRO A 190 9.12 -16.28 12.07
C PRO A 190 7.77 -16.90 12.48
N GLY A 191 6.64 -16.38 12.01
CA GLY A 191 5.31 -16.91 12.32
C GLY A 191 4.32 -16.70 11.18
N ALA A 192 3.03 -16.69 11.53
CA ALA A 192 1.97 -16.23 10.65
C ALA A 192 2.24 -14.78 10.20
N ALA A 193 1.61 -14.36 9.10
CA ALA A 193 1.67 -12.99 8.62
C ALA A 193 1.37 -12.00 9.78
N ASN A 194 2.31 -11.11 10.08
CA ASN A 194 2.22 -10.21 11.22
C ASN A 194 2.78 -8.84 10.89
N VAL A 195 2.31 -7.83 11.63
CA VAL A 195 2.84 -6.47 11.54
C VAL A 195 4.08 -6.36 12.41
N SER A 196 5.15 -5.80 11.85
CA SER A 196 6.42 -5.51 12.53
C SER A 196 6.96 -4.16 12.09
N THR A 197 7.73 -3.50 12.96
CA THR A 197 8.39 -2.23 12.67
C THR A 197 9.91 -2.37 12.84
N TYR A 198 10.66 -1.85 11.89
CA TYR A 198 12.12 -1.93 11.83
C TYR A 198 12.74 -0.57 11.52
N ASP A 199 14.03 -0.42 11.81
CA ASP A 199 14.86 0.58 11.14
C ASP A 199 15.29 0.06 9.74
N TYR A 200 16.07 0.86 9.02
CA TYR A 200 16.56 0.50 7.68
C TYR A 200 17.84 -0.35 7.69
N SER A 201 18.23 -0.94 8.83
CA SER A 201 19.44 -1.76 8.93
C SER A 201 19.35 -2.99 8.03
N GLY A 202 20.27 -3.10 7.08
CA GLY A 202 20.30 -4.19 6.09
C GLY A 202 19.26 -4.08 4.98
N VAL A 203 18.49 -2.99 4.90
CA VAL A 203 17.55 -2.77 3.78
C VAL A 203 18.33 -2.39 2.53
N MET A 204 18.20 -3.19 1.47
CA MET A 204 18.79 -2.92 0.15
C MET A 204 18.01 -1.84 -0.60
N GLY A 205 16.68 -1.85 -0.43
CA GLY A 205 15.76 -1.01 -1.19
C GLY A 205 14.37 -1.62 -1.22
N TRP A 206 13.56 -1.15 -2.16
CA TRP A 206 12.20 -1.60 -2.35
C TRP A 206 11.81 -1.65 -3.82
N LEU A 207 10.71 -2.38 -4.08
CA LEU A 207 10.08 -2.46 -5.37
C LEU A 207 8.68 -1.83 -5.32
N SER A 208 8.44 -0.84 -6.18
CA SER A 208 7.14 -0.20 -6.35
C SER A 208 6.41 -0.78 -7.56
N MET A 209 5.10 -0.99 -7.44
CA MET A 209 4.28 -1.51 -8.52
C MET A 209 4.13 -0.47 -9.64
N LYS A 210 4.20 -0.90 -10.91
CA LYS A 210 4.04 -0.03 -12.10
C LYS A 210 2.60 0.15 -12.54
#